data_AF-A0A3M1GY25-F1
#
_entry.id   AF-A0A3M1GY25-F1
#
_cell.length_a   1.000
_cell.length_b   1.000
_cell.length_c   1.000
_cell.angle_alpha   90.00
_cell.angle_beta   90.00
_cell.angle_gamma   90.00
#
_symmetry.space_group_name_H-M   'P 1'
#
loop_
_entity.id
_entity.type
_entity.pdbx_description
1 polymer ?
#
loop_
_entity_poly.entity_id
_entity_poly.type
_entity_poly.pdbx_seq_one_letter_code
_entity_poly.pdbx_strand_id
1 'polypeptide(L)' 'GDQIRLRVGRTRLSLTGGSFQAMLAVVREIPGRRFNPDEKLWEIPADVSLDSVQQAVKAAGFRLSPEGD' A
#
# COMPACT_ATOMS: atom_id res chain seq x y z
N GLY A 1 3.09 14.39 6.67
CA GLY A 1 2.05 13.55 7.29
C GLY A 1 2.42 12.10 7.09
N ASP A 2 1.80 11.19 7.84
CA ASP A 2 2.08 9.76 7.74
C ASP A 2 1.78 9.21 6.34
N GLN A 3 2.66 8.33 5.85
CA GLN A 3 2.46 7.59 4.62
C GLN A 3 3.01 6.17 4.77
N ILE A 4 2.38 5.20 4.11
CA ILE A 4 2.90 3.83 4.01
C ILE A 4 3.34 3.58 2.57
N ARG A 5 4.59 3.14 2.41
CA ARG A 5 5.13 2.77 1.11
C ARG A 5 4.75 1.34 0.79
N LEU A 6 4.24 1.12 -0.41
CA LEU A 6 3.80 -0.15 -0.95
C LEU A 6 4.46 -0.38 -2.29
N ARG A 7 4.79 -1.62 -2.60
CA ARG A 7 5.29 -2.03 -3.90
C ARG A 7 4.43 -3.16 -4.42
N VAL A 8 3.63 -2.90 -5.45
CA VAL A 8 2.80 -3.92 -6.10
C VAL A 8 3.54 -4.38 -7.35
N GLY A 9 4.17 -5.55 -7.28
CA GLY A 9 5.06 -6.05 -8.34
C GLY A 9 6.22 -5.08 -8.63
N ARG A 10 6.13 -4.34 -9.74
CA ARG A 10 7.14 -3.34 -10.14
C ARG A 10 6.75 -1.90 -9.81
N THR A 11 5.50 -1.65 -9.44
CA THR A 11 4.97 -0.30 -9.19
C THR A 11 5.14 0.07 -7.73
N ARG A 12 5.75 1.23 -7.47
CA ARG A 12 5.87 1.81 -6.13
C ARG A 12 4.74 2.80 -5.90
N LEU A 13 4.13 2.72 -4.73
CA LEU A 13 2.98 3.53 -4.33
C LEU A 13 3.18 4.02 -2.90
N SER A 14 2.62 5.18 -2.63
CA SER A 14 2.50 5.77 -1.31
C SER A 14 1.02 5.87 -0.94
N LEU A 15 0.67 5.25 0.17
CA LEU A 15 -0.64 5.29 0.79
C LEU A 15 -0.70 6.44 1.80
N THR A 16 -1.67 7.32 1.63
CA THR A 16 -1.86 8.54 2.43
C THR A 16 -3.35 8.75 2.72
N GLY A 17 -3.69 9.65 3.64
CA GLY A 17 -5.07 10.04 3.92
C GLY A 17 -5.61 9.68 5.30
N GLY A 18 -4.74 9.31 6.24
CA GLY A 18 -5.14 9.10 7.64
C GLY A 18 -3.94 8.78 8.53
N SER A 19 -4.23 8.23 9.71
CA SER A 19 -3.19 7.79 10.65
C SER A 19 -2.50 6.51 10.19
N PHE A 20 -1.21 6.38 10.49
CA PHE A 20 -0.39 5.22 10.12
C PHE A 20 -1.03 3.88 10.53
N GLN A 21 -1.61 3.79 11.72
CA GLN A 21 -2.23 2.55 12.21
C GLN A 21 -3.44 2.11 11.36
N ALA A 22 -4.29 3.04 10.96
CA ALA A 22 -5.48 2.75 10.16
C ALA A 22 -5.08 2.33 8.73
N MET A 23 -4.10 3.04 8.17
CA MET A 23 -3.47 2.69 6.91
C MET A 23 -2.81 1.29 6.94
N LEU A 24 -2.10 0.98 8.02
CA LEU A 24 -1.44 -0.31 8.22
C LEU A 24 -2.45 -1.45 8.34
N ALA A 25 -3.61 -1.21 8.97
CA ALA A 25 -4.67 -2.21 9.07
C ALA A 25 -5.10 -2.70 7.68
N VAL A 26 -5.33 -1.78 6.73
CA VAL A 26 -5.69 -2.13 5.35
C VAL A 26 -4.59 -2.93 4.65
N VAL A 27 -3.34 -2.50 4.79
CA VAL A 27 -2.20 -3.20 4.18
C VAL A 27 -2.06 -4.63 4.72
N ARG A 28 -2.37 -4.83 6.00
CA ARG A 28 -2.38 -6.15 6.64
C ARG A 28 -3.52 -7.05 6.15
N GLU A 29 -4.53 -6.53 5.47
CA GLU A 29 -5.59 -7.37 4.89
C GLU A 29 -5.21 -7.93 3.51
N ILE A 30 -4.21 -7.35 2.85
CA ILE A 30 -3.81 -7.77 1.49
C ILE A 30 -3.19 -9.17 1.53
N PRO A 31 -3.66 -10.17 0.78
CA PRO A 31 -3.06 -11.50 0.82
C PRO A 31 -1.62 -11.49 0.26
N GLY A 32 -0.72 -12.26 0.87
CA GLY A 32 0.66 -12.42 0.37
C GLY A 32 1.60 -11.23 0.59
N ARG A 33 1.17 -10.17 1.31
CA ARG A 33 2.05 -9.03 1.65
C ARG A 33 3.29 -9.47 2.43
N ARG A 34 4.42 -8.83 2.14
CA ARG A 34 5.67 -8.99 2.87
C ARG A 34 6.22 -7.62 3.24
N PHE A 35 6.56 -7.42 4.51
CA PHE A 35 7.22 -6.19 4.90
C PHE A 35 8.72 -6.29 4.60
N ASN A 36 9.24 -5.33 3.83
CA ASN A 36 10.67 -5.16 3.60
C ASN A 36 11.21 -4.09 4.56
N PRO A 37 11.93 -4.48 5.63
CA PRO A 37 12.44 -3.53 6.62
C PRO A 37 13.58 -2.65 6.07
N ASP A 38 14.29 -3.10 5.03
CA ASP A 38 15.42 -2.39 4.45
C ASP A 38 14.95 -1.13 3.70
N GLU A 39 13.96 -1.31 2.81
CA GLU A 39 13.32 -0.20 2.08
C GLU A 39 12.15 0.44 2.84
N LYS A 40 11.81 -0.07 4.04
CA LYS A 40 10.64 0.35 4.84
C LYS A 40 9.34 0.40 4.04
N LEU A 41 9.09 -0.62 3.22
CA LEU A 41 7.92 -0.71 2.36
C LEU A 41 7.28 -2.09 2.44
N TRP A 42 6.00 -2.15 2.08
CA TRP A 42 5.27 -3.41 1.96
C TRP A 42 5.29 -3.90 0.52
N GLU A 43 5.87 -5.07 0.30
CA GLU A 43 5.86 -5.76 -0.98
C GLU A 43 4.57 -6.58 -1.10
N ILE A 44 3.80 -6.26 -2.13
CA ILE A 44 2.59 -6.96 -2.52
C ILE A 44 2.92 -7.78 -3.78
N PRO A 45 2.62 -9.08 -3.81
CA PRO A 45 2.90 -9.93 -4.95
C PRO A 45 2.16 -9.43 -6.19
N ALA A 46 2.78 -9.60 -7.37
CA ALA A 46 2.21 -9.16 -8.65
C ALA A 46 0.92 -9.91 -9.03
N ASP A 47 0.62 -11.02 -8.36
CA ASP A 47 -0.65 -11.76 -8.50
C ASP A 47 -1.84 -10.94 -7.99
N VAL A 48 -1.60 -10.05 -7.02
CA VAL A 48 -2.61 -9.10 -6.55
C VAL A 48 -2.66 -7.92 -7.51
N SER A 49 -3.80 -7.77 -8.18
CA SER A 49 -4.07 -6.64 -9.07
C SER A 49 -3.94 -5.30 -8.34
N LEU A 50 -3.14 -4.39 -8.91
CA LEU A 50 -3.00 -3.00 -8.44
C LEU A 50 -4.36 -2.32 -8.24
N ASP A 51 -5.28 -2.53 -9.17
CA ASP A 51 -6.64 -1.97 -9.10
C ASP A 51 -7.39 -2.44 -7.84
N SER A 52 -7.29 -3.73 -7.48
CA SER A 52 -7.91 -4.26 -6.26
C SER A 52 -7.32 -3.65 -4.99
N VAL A 53 -5.99 -3.45 -4.94
CA VAL A 53 -5.35 -2.75 -3.82
C VAL A 53 -5.84 -1.30 -3.75
N GLN A 54 -5.91 -0.61 -4.89
CA GLN A 54 -6.40 0.76 -4.99
C GLN A 54 -7.86 0.88 -4.54
N GLN A 55 -8.72 -0.05 -4.94
CA GLN A 55 -10.12 -0.14 -4.55
C GLN A 55 -10.26 -0.35 -3.04
N ALA A 56 -9.54 -1.32 -2.45
CA ALA A 56 -9.59 -1.62 -1.02
C ALA A 56 -9.19 -0.41 -0.17
N VAL A 57 -8.10 0.25 -0.56
CA VAL A 57 -7.60 1.47 0.07
C VAL A 57 -8.62 2.61 -0.04
N LYS A 58 -9.17 2.84 -1.24
CA LYS A 58 -10.14 3.89 -1.49
C LYS A 58 -11.45 3.66 -0.72
N ALA A 59 -11.90 2.40 -0.64
CA ALA A 59 -13.07 1.99 0.13
C ALA A 59 -12.89 2.27 1.63
N ALA A 60 -11.67 2.15 2.14
CA ALA A 60 -11.31 2.52 3.50
C ALA A 60 -11.10 4.04 3.71
N GLY A 61 -11.27 4.87 2.68
CA GLY A 61 -11.15 6.32 2.75
C GLY A 61 -9.73 6.87 2.56
N PHE A 62 -8.78 6.02 2.18
CA PHE A 62 -7.39 6.40 1.93
C PHE A 62 -7.12 6.64 0.45
N ARG A 63 -5.95 7.18 0.12
CA ARG A 63 -5.49 7.44 -1.25
C ARG A 63 -4.15 6.76 -1.51
N LEU A 64 -4.02 6.14 -2.67
CA LEU A 64 -2.74 5.68 -3.21
C LEU A 64 -2.28 6.65 -4.29
N SER A 65 -1.00 7.00 -4.23
CA SER A 65 -0.31 7.78 -5.26
C SER A 65 0.95 7.03 -5.69
N PRO A 66 1.28 6.96 -6.98
CA PRO A 66 2.55 6.40 -7.42
C PRO A 66 3.71 7.20 -6.85
N GLU A 67 4.76 6.51 -6.38
CA GLU A 67 5.98 7.16 -5.90
C GLU A 67 6.87 7.43 -7.12
N GLY A 68 6.73 8.62 -7.71
CA GLY A 68 7.45 9.06 -8.91
C GLY A 68 6.50 9.61 -9.98
N ASP A 69 6.25 10.92 -9.92
CA ASP A 69 6.00 11.76 -11.10
C ASP A 69 7.15 12.79 -11.14
#